data_AF-A0A1S3ZPE7-F1
#
_entry.id   AF-A0A1S3ZPE7-F1
#
_cell.length_a   1.000
_cell.length_b   1.000
_cell.length_c   1.000
_cell.angle_alpha   90.00
_cell.angle_beta   90.00
_cell.angle_gamma   90.00
#
_symmetry.space_group_name_H-M   'P 1'
#
loop_
_entity.id
_entity.type
_entity.pdbx_description
1 polymer ?
#
loop_
_entity_poly.entity_id
_entity_poly.type
_entity_poly.pdbx_seq_one_letter_code
_entity_poly.pdbx_strand_id
1 'polypeptide(L)'
;MVFWEGGGRNGIGILVDKDLRELVVEDRRVNDRLMTIKIVVEGFTLNIISVYAPQAVLDKEVKRHFLEDLDEMVRGIPHTEKLFIGGDFNSHNGATSGGYDDMHGGFSFGDRNRGGTSLLDFARAFDLVIANSSFSKKREHLVTFRS
;
A
#
# COMPACT_ATOMS: atom_id res chain seq x y z
N MET A 1 17.60 -3.23 -9.58
CA MET A 1 17.45 -1.88 -10.19
C MET A 1 16.48 -1.09 -9.33
N VAL A 2 16.85 0.14 -8.96
CA VAL A 2 15.91 1.04 -8.26
C VAL A 2 15.19 1.83 -9.36
N PHE A 3 13.86 1.75 -9.40
CA PHE A 3 13.07 2.74 -10.13
C PHE A 3 12.89 3.93 -9.20
N TRP A 4 13.62 5.02 -9.50
CA TRP A 4 13.62 6.26 -8.72
C TRP A 4 13.63 7.44 -9.69
N GLU A 5 12.63 8.31 -9.57
CA GLU A 5 12.69 9.66 -10.12
C GLU A 5 12.49 10.65 -8.97
N GLY A 6 13.56 11.33 -8.57
CA GLY A 6 13.52 12.32 -7.50
C GLY A 6 13.83 13.73 -8.01
N GLY A 7 12.83 14.61 -7.89
CA GLY A 7 12.95 16.04 -8.15
C GLY A 7 12.16 16.91 -7.15
N GLY A 8 11.80 16.39 -5.97
CA GLY A 8 10.96 17.10 -5.00
C GLY A 8 10.87 16.44 -3.61
N ARG A 9 10.21 17.12 -2.66
CA ARG A 9 9.95 16.60 -1.30
C ARG A 9 9.00 15.39 -1.40
N ASN A 10 9.33 14.30 -0.71
CA ASN A 10 8.71 12.95 -0.74
C ASN A 10 9.26 12.08 -1.89
N GLY A 11 9.94 10.98 -1.52
CA GLY A 11 10.51 10.02 -2.45
C GLY A 11 9.80 8.68 -2.34
N ILE A 12 9.32 8.16 -3.47
CA ILE A 12 8.80 6.80 -3.60
C ILE A 12 9.66 6.04 -4.59
N GLY A 13 9.84 4.74 -4.37
CA GLY A 13 10.63 3.90 -5.27
C GLY A 13 10.32 2.43 -5.08
N ILE A 14 10.63 1.65 -6.11
CA ILE A 14 10.52 0.19 -6.09
C ILE A 14 11.89 -0.37 -6.46
N LEU A 15 12.44 -1.20 -5.57
CA LEU A 15 13.66 -1.94 -5.82
C LEU A 15 13.28 -3.32 -6.37
N VAL A 16 13.70 -3.60 -7.60
CA VAL A 16 13.46 -4.87 -8.27
C VAL A 16 14.77 -5.63 -8.39
N ASP A 17 14.73 -6.93 -8.13
CA ASP A 17 15.88 -7.82 -8.34
C ASP A 17 16.35 -7.77 -9.81
N LYS A 18 17.64 -8.03 -10.06
CA LYS A 18 18.19 -7.95 -11.41
C LYS A 18 17.51 -8.95 -12.36
N ASP A 19 17.14 -10.12 -11.88
CA ASP A 19 16.55 -11.18 -12.70
C ASP A 19 15.08 -10.86 -13.03
N LEU A 20 14.39 -10.16 -12.13
CA LEU A 20 13.02 -9.69 -12.36
C LEU A 20 12.94 -8.43 -13.22
N ARG A 21 14.06 -7.71 -13.40
CA ARG A 21 14.12 -6.46 -14.16
C ARG A 21 13.64 -6.65 -15.60
N GLU A 22 14.09 -7.71 -16.26
CA GLU A 22 13.77 -7.96 -17.67
C GLU A 22 12.29 -8.32 -17.87
N LEU A 23 11.60 -8.65 -16.78
CA LEU A 23 10.18 -9.01 -16.74
C LEU A 23 9.29 -7.80 -16.45
N VAL A 24 9.87 -6.63 -16.12
CA VAL A 24 9.11 -5.38 -15.93
C VAL A 24 8.67 -4.87 -17.30
N VAL A 25 7.37 -4.79 -17.52
CA VAL A 25 6.78 -4.32 -18.79
C VAL A 25 6.24 -2.90 -18.70
N GLU A 26 6.01 -2.40 -17.48
CA GLU A 26 5.55 -1.04 -17.24
C GLU A 26 6.12 -0.53 -15.91
N ASP A 27 6.62 0.69 -15.91
CA ASP A 27 6.88 1.47 -14.71
C ASP A 27 6.21 2.84 -14.84
N ARG A 28 5.37 3.20 -13.87
CA ARG A 28 4.59 4.43 -13.92
C ARG A 28 4.58 5.11 -12.56
N ARG A 29 5.06 6.36 -12.53
CA ARG A 29 4.87 7.26 -11.42
C ARG A 29 3.58 8.05 -11.62
N VAL A 30 2.62 7.86 -10.72
CA VAL A 30 1.32 8.55 -10.81
C VAL A 30 1.40 9.93 -10.18
N ASN A 31 2.04 10.03 -9.00
CA ASN A 31 2.31 11.29 -8.33
C ASN A 31 3.51 11.13 -7.37
N ASP A 32 3.76 12.13 -6.51
CA ASP A 32 4.86 12.08 -5.52
C ASP A 32 4.70 11.00 -4.42
N ARG A 33 3.58 10.27 -4.42
CA ARG A 33 3.16 9.34 -3.37
C ARG A 33 2.67 7.99 -3.89
N LEU A 34 2.52 7.83 -5.20
CA LEU A 34 2.02 6.62 -5.84
C LEU A 34 2.91 6.28 -7.03
N MET A 35 3.40 5.05 -7.02
CA MET A 35 4.18 4.47 -8.09
C MET A 35 3.71 3.04 -8.31
N THR A 36 3.68 2.59 -9.56
CA THR A 36 3.37 1.20 -9.89
C THR A 36 4.38 0.64 -10.85
N ILE A 37 4.61 -0.67 -10.74
CA ILE A 37 5.26 -1.45 -11.79
C ILE A 37 4.38 -2.63 -12.15
N LYS A 38 4.44 -3.01 -13.43
CA LYS A 38 3.84 -4.24 -13.95
C LYS A 38 4.94 -5.20 -14.34
N ILE A 39 4.86 -6.42 -13.83
CA ILE A 39 5.81 -7.51 -14.11
C ILE A 39 5.04 -8.64 -14.76
N VAL A 40 5.53 -9.15 -15.89
CA VAL A 40 4.95 -10.32 -16.57
C VAL A 40 5.95 -11.47 -16.50
N VAL A 41 5.57 -12.55 -15.84
CA VAL A 41 6.41 -13.74 -15.68
C VAL A 41 5.59 -14.93 -16.17
N GLU A 42 6.12 -15.70 -17.12
CA GLU A 42 5.59 -17.02 -17.54
C GLU A 42 4.04 -17.14 -17.59
N GLY A 43 3.36 -16.15 -18.20
CA GLY A 43 1.90 -16.17 -18.39
C GLY A 43 1.06 -15.60 -17.24
N PHE A 44 1.70 -15.06 -16.20
CA PHE A 44 1.04 -14.30 -15.14
C PHE A 44 1.52 -12.85 -15.08
N THR A 45 0.60 -11.93 -14.80
CA THR A 45 0.89 -10.50 -14.62
C THR A 45 0.75 -10.12 -13.15
N LEU A 46 1.76 -9.42 -12.64
CA LEU A 46 1.84 -8.86 -11.30
C LEU A 46 1.84 -7.33 -11.40
N ASN A 47 0.95 -6.68 -10.66
CA ASN A 47 0.92 -5.24 -10.47
C ASN A 47 1.36 -4.94 -9.05
N ILE A 48 2.44 -4.18 -8.91
CA ILE A 48 2.97 -3.78 -7.61
C ILE A 48 2.82 -2.28 -7.48
N ILE A 49 1.90 -1.85 -6.61
CA ILE A 49 1.69 -0.45 -6.27
C ILE A 49 2.48 -0.15 -4.99
N SER A 50 3.42 0.79 -5.10
CA SER A 50 4.06 1.42 -3.95
C SER A 50 3.29 2.68 -3.56
N VAL A 51 3.02 2.83 -2.27
CA VAL A 51 2.29 3.97 -1.72
C VAL A 51 3.06 4.71 -0.61
N TYR A 52 2.88 6.01 -0.54
CA TYR A 52 3.30 6.85 0.58
C TYR A 52 2.17 7.80 0.97
N ALA A 53 1.33 7.38 1.89
CA ALA A 53 0.12 8.11 2.26
C ALA A 53 0.42 9.43 2.98
N PRO A 54 -0.46 10.45 2.83
CA PRO A 54 -0.39 11.70 3.56
C PRO A 54 -0.29 11.48 5.07
N GLN A 55 0.52 12.30 5.76
CA GLN A 55 0.54 12.32 7.22
C GLN A 55 -0.85 12.64 7.81
N ALA A 56 -1.12 12.13 9.02
CA ALA A 56 -2.41 12.31 9.69
C ALA A 56 -2.81 13.79 9.92
N VAL A 57 -1.84 14.70 9.98
CA VAL A 57 -2.03 16.15 10.20
C VAL A 57 -2.32 16.91 8.89
N LEU A 58 -2.13 16.29 7.73
CA LEU A 58 -2.43 16.93 6.45
C LEU A 58 -3.95 17.08 6.21
N ASP A 59 -4.26 18.05 5.36
CA ASP A 59 -5.62 18.41 4.94
C ASP A 59 -6.42 17.18 4.46
N LYS A 60 -7.71 17.18 4.78
CA LYS A 60 -8.67 16.14 4.39
C LYS A 60 -8.73 15.99 2.87
N GLU A 61 -8.59 17.11 2.16
CA GLU A 61 -8.66 17.12 0.70
C GLU A 61 -7.48 16.36 0.06
N VAL A 62 -6.28 16.51 0.61
CA VAL A 62 -5.10 15.77 0.15
C VAL A 62 -5.26 14.26 0.40
N LYS A 63 -5.94 13.87 1.48
CA LYS A 63 -6.24 12.46 1.75
C LYS A 63 -7.31 11.90 0.82
N ARG A 64 -8.34 12.70 0.51
CA ARG A 64 -9.39 12.33 -0.45
C ARG A 64 -8.78 12.08 -1.82
N HIS A 65 -8.02 13.04 -2.35
CA HIS A 65 -7.35 12.88 -3.64
C HIS A 65 -6.41 11.68 -3.68
N PHE A 66 -5.62 11.44 -2.62
CA PHE A 66 -4.77 10.27 -2.56
C PHE A 66 -5.55 8.94 -2.64
N LEU A 67 -6.71 8.86 -1.96
CA LEU A 67 -7.57 7.67 -2.01
C LEU A 67 -8.25 7.53 -3.38
N GLU A 68 -8.64 8.63 -4.02
CA GLU A 68 -9.22 8.62 -5.37
C GLU A 68 -8.21 8.14 -6.41
N ASP A 69 -6.99 8.66 -6.38
CA ASP A 69 -5.91 8.21 -7.27
C ASP A 69 -5.63 6.71 -7.07
N LEU A 70 -5.60 6.24 -5.81
CA LEU A 70 -5.37 4.82 -5.50
C LEU A 70 -6.55 3.93 -5.95
N ASP A 71 -7.79 4.37 -5.76
CA ASP A 71 -9.00 3.66 -6.22
C ASP A 71 -9.01 3.54 -7.75
N GLU A 72 -8.69 4.61 -8.48
CA GLU A 72 -8.58 4.58 -9.94
C GLU A 72 -7.50 3.60 -10.41
N MET A 73 -6.32 3.60 -9.77
CA MET A 73 -5.24 2.67 -10.09
C MET A 73 -5.67 1.21 -9.91
N VAL A 74 -6.34 0.88 -8.79
CA VAL A 74 -6.77 -0.49 -8.52
C VAL A 74 -7.89 -0.93 -9.45
N ARG A 75 -8.84 -0.05 -9.78
CA ARG A 75 -9.89 -0.33 -10.78
C ARG A 75 -9.35 -0.55 -12.19
N GLY A 76 -8.22 0.09 -12.52
CA GLY A 76 -7.55 -0.07 -13.80
C GLY A 76 -6.88 -1.44 -13.99
N ILE A 77 -6.74 -2.22 -12.92
CA ILE A 77 -6.08 -3.53 -12.98
C ILE A 77 -7.12 -4.62 -13.29
N PRO A 78 -6.93 -5.42 -14.35
CA PRO A 78 -7.83 -6.52 -14.65
C PRO A 78 -7.86 -7.55 -13.51
N HIS A 79 -9.04 -8.08 -13.20
CA HIS A 79 -9.21 -9.09 -12.15
C HIS A 79 -8.42 -10.40 -12.37
N THR A 80 -7.95 -10.65 -13.59
CA THR A 80 -7.08 -11.79 -13.93
C THR A 80 -5.62 -11.57 -13.55
N GLU A 81 -5.22 -10.33 -13.28
CA GLU A 81 -3.87 -9.96 -12.86
C GLU A 81 -3.78 -9.93 -11.33
N LYS A 82 -2.61 -10.24 -10.79
CA LYS A 82 -2.36 -10.21 -9.35
C LYS A 82 -1.97 -8.79 -8.93
N LEU A 83 -2.50 -8.31 -7.82
CA LEU A 83 -2.23 -6.99 -7.26
C LEU A 83 -1.57 -7.10 -5.89
N PHE A 84 -0.45 -6.38 -5.72
CA PHE A 84 0.23 -6.17 -4.45
C PHE A 84 0.35 -4.69 -4.18
N ILE A 85 -0.11 -4.24 -3.02
CA ILE A 85 0.04 -2.85 -2.58
C ILE A 85 0.94 -2.84 -1.34
N GLY A 86 2.03 -2.09 -1.41
CA GLY A 86 3.00 -1.96 -0.33
C GLY A 86 3.43 -0.51 -0.13
N GLY A 87 4.05 -0.22 1.01
CA GLY A 87 4.51 1.12 1.35
C GLY A 87 3.98 1.60 2.69
N ASP A 88 4.04 2.91 2.91
CA ASP A 88 3.64 3.52 4.17
C ASP A 88 2.26 4.18 4.05
N PHE A 89 1.26 3.57 4.67
CA PHE A 89 -0.11 4.11 4.70
C PHE A 89 -0.33 5.14 5.81
N ASN A 90 0.65 5.40 6.69
CA ASN A 90 0.52 6.32 7.84
C ASN A 90 -0.77 6.11 8.66
N SER A 91 -1.32 4.90 8.65
CA SER A 91 -2.58 4.51 9.27
C SER A 91 -2.32 3.68 10.53
N HIS A 92 -3.14 3.89 11.56
CA HIS A 92 -3.16 3.05 12.76
C HIS A 92 -4.43 2.21 12.72
N ASN A 93 -4.30 0.91 12.50
CA ASN A 93 -5.44 -0.01 12.29
C ASN A 93 -6.18 -0.36 13.59
N GLY A 94 -5.53 -0.15 14.74
CA GLY A 94 -6.08 -0.42 16.05
C GLY A 94 -6.10 -1.91 16.43
N ALA A 95 -5.95 -2.23 17.72
CA ALA A 95 -5.80 -3.61 18.21
C ALA A 95 -7.04 -4.50 18.09
N THR A 96 -8.23 -3.91 17.99
CA THR A 96 -9.50 -4.63 17.85
C THR A 96 -9.94 -4.68 16.38
N SER A 97 -10.41 -5.84 15.93
CA SER A 97 -10.94 -6.04 14.57
C SER A 97 -12.23 -5.25 14.32
N GLY A 98 -13.09 -5.12 15.34
CA GLY A 98 -14.25 -4.22 15.33
C GLY A 98 -15.22 -4.48 14.17
N GLY A 99 -15.40 -5.75 13.77
CA GLY A 99 -16.31 -6.15 12.69
C GLY A 99 -15.66 -6.40 11.32
N TYR A 100 -14.32 -6.39 11.22
CA TYR A 100 -13.54 -6.70 10.01
C TYR A 100 -12.71 -7.98 10.19
N ASP A 101 -13.27 -9.00 10.83
CA ASP A 101 -12.56 -10.24 11.18
C ASP A 101 -11.97 -10.97 9.95
N ASP A 102 -12.52 -10.77 8.76
CA ASP A 102 -12.05 -11.39 7.51
C ASP A 102 -10.79 -10.72 6.93
N MET A 103 -10.54 -9.44 7.25
CA MET A 103 -9.43 -8.63 6.67
C MET A 103 -8.37 -8.25 7.71
N HIS A 104 -8.56 -8.64 8.96
CA HIS A 104 -7.71 -8.27 10.09
C HIS A 104 -7.20 -9.54 10.76
N GLY A 105 -5.90 -9.84 10.60
CA GLY A 105 -5.27 -11.03 11.16
C GLY A 105 -5.11 -11.02 12.69
N GLY A 106 -5.75 -10.10 13.41
CA GLY A 106 -5.76 -10.04 14.88
C GLY A 106 -4.53 -9.40 15.53
N PHE A 107 -3.49 -9.06 14.75
CA PHE A 107 -2.26 -8.44 15.27
C PHE A 107 -2.16 -6.98 14.81
N SER A 108 -2.67 -6.07 15.63
CA SER A 108 -2.53 -4.61 15.44
C SER A 108 -2.36 -3.94 16.80
N PHE A 109 -1.73 -2.76 16.86
CA PHE A 109 -1.40 -2.08 18.11
C PHE A 109 -1.89 -0.62 18.05
N GLY A 110 -2.37 -0.09 19.19
CA GLY A 110 -2.91 1.27 19.31
C GLY A 110 -4.44 1.39 19.10
N ASP A 111 -4.94 2.62 19.12
CA ASP A 111 -6.33 2.96 18.77
C ASP A 111 -6.48 3.16 17.26
N ARG A 112 -7.60 2.71 16.70
CA ARG A 112 -7.90 2.88 15.27
C ARG A 112 -8.08 4.37 14.97
N ASN A 113 -7.24 4.91 14.09
CA ASN A 113 -7.45 6.26 13.56
C ASN A 113 -8.32 6.21 12.30
N ARG A 114 -8.86 7.36 11.88
CA ARG A 114 -9.71 7.44 10.67
C ARG A 114 -9.02 6.87 9.42
N GLY A 115 -7.69 7.00 9.32
CA GLY A 115 -6.90 6.42 8.22
C GLY A 115 -6.88 4.89 8.23
N GLY A 116 -6.86 4.26 9.42
CA GLY A 116 -6.96 2.81 9.57
C GLY A 116 -8.32 2.26 9.16
N THR A 117 -9.41 2.97 9.47
CA THR A 117 -10.75 2.62 8.99
C THR A 117 -10.83 2.71 7.46
N SER A 118 -10.36 3.81 6.87
CA SER A 118 -10.36 3.98 5.40
C SER A 118 -9.54 2.91 4.67
N LEU A 119 -8.41 2.47 5.25
CA LEU A 119 -7.62 1.37 4.68
C LEU A 119 -8.37 0.03 4.75
N LEU A 120 -9.08 -0.24 5.85
CA LEU A 120 -9.90 -1.45 5.98
C LEU A 120 -11.10 -1.46 5.02
N ASP A 121 -11.77 -0.31 4.87
CA ASP A 121 -12.86 -0.15 3.90
C ASP A 121 -12.37 -0.34 2.47
N PHE A 122 -11.19 0.21 2.13
CA PHE A 122 -10.55 0.00 0.84
C PHE A 122 -10.20 -1.47 0.61
N ALA A 123 -9.60 -2.13 1.61
CA ALA A 123 -9.26 -3.54 1.52
C ALA A 123 -10.52 -4.41 1.30
N ARG A 124 -11.61 -4.11 2.02
CA ARG A 124 -12.90 -4.77 1.86
C ARG A 124 -13.52 -4.53 0.49
N ALA A 125 -13.44 -3.32 -0.06
CA ALA A 125 -14.04 -2.97 -1.35
C ALA A 125 -13.38 -3.69 -2.53
N PHE A 126 -12.11 -4.09 -2.39
CA PHE A 126 -11.31 -4.74 -3.43
C PHE A 126 -10.91 -6.18 -3.08
N ASP A 127 -11.54 -6.77 -2.05
CA ASP A 127 -11.24 -8.11 -1.53
C ASP A 127 -9.72 -8.34 -1.27
N LEU A 128 -9.03 -7.30 -0.80
CA LEU A 128 -7.60 -7.32 -0.48
C LEU A 128 -7.37 -7.75 0.97
N VAL A 129 -6.34 -8.56 1.19
CA VAL A 129 -5.93 -8.98 2.53
C VAL A 129 -4.81 -8.08 3.05
N ILE A 130 -4.98 -7.52 4.26
CA ILE A 130 -3.92 -6.75 4.93
C ILE A 130 -2.87 -7.73 5.47
N ALA A 131 -1.83 -8.00 4.67
CA ALA A 131 -0.77 -8.92 5.07
C ALA A 131 -0.03 -8.47 6.35
N ASN A 132 0.10 -7.16 6.60
CA ASN A 132 0.83 -6.63 7.77
C ASN A 132 0.15 -6.93 9.11
N SER A 133 -1.17 -7.16 9.14
CA SER A 133 -1.91 -7.61 10.34
C SER A 133 -1.96 -9.14 10.47
N SER A 134 -1.52 -9.86 9.44
CA SER A 134 -1.54 -11.33 9.35
C SER A 134 -0.23 -11.99 9.79
N PHE A 135 0.81 -11.19 10.11
CA PHE A 135 2.08 -11.68 10.63
C PHE A 135 2.26 -11.29 12.10
N SER A 136 2.47 -12.29 12.96
CA SER A 136 2.87 -12.10 14.36
C SER A 136 4.27 -11.48 14.45
N LYS A 137 4.34 -10.16 14.64
CA LYS A 137 5.59 -9.47 14.97
C LYS A 137 5.85 -9.55 16.48
N LYS A 138 7.12 -9.72 16.89
CA LYS A 138 7.52 -9.49 18.29
C LYS A 138 7.19 -8.03 18.67
N ARG A 139 6.78 -7.79 19.93
CA ARG A 139 6.35 -6.47 20.44
C ARG A 139 7.31 -5.32 20.07
N GLU A 140 8.60 -5.60 19.96
CA GLU A 140 9.66 -4.65 19.62
C GLU A 140 9.62 -4.12 18.17
N HIS A 141 8.91 -4.78 17.24
CA HIS A 141 8.83 -4.41 15.81
C HIS A 141 7.46 -3.83 15.41
N LEU A 142 6.59 -3.53 16.38
CA LEU A 142 5.26 -2.97 16.14
C LEU A 142 5.24 -1.43 16.11
N VAL A 143 6.39 -0.80 16.38
CA VAL A 143 6.56 0.66 16.40
C VAL A 143 7.65 1.02 15.38
N THR A 144 7.29 1.68 14.30
CA THR A 144 8.25 2.20 13.29
C THR A 144 8.82 3.58 13.66
N PHE A 145 8.29 4.26 14.69
CA PHE A 145 8.79 5.56 15.16
C PHE A 145 8.49 5.80 16.65
N ARG A 146 9.47 6.32 17.40
CA ARG A 146 9.33 6.79 18.79
C ARG A 146 9.93 8.19 18.87
N SER A 147 9.20 9.16 19.43
CA SER A 147 9.73 10.51 19.71
C SER A 147 10.69 10.51 20.89
#